data_AF-A0A928YVS2-F1
#
_entry.id   AF-A0A928YVS2-F1
#
_cell.length_a   1.000
_cell.length_b   1.000
_cell.length_c   1.000
_cell.angle_alpha   90.00
_cell.angle_beta   90.00
_cell.angle_gamma   90.00
#
_symmetry.space_group_name_H-M   'P 1'
#
loop_
_entity.id
_entity.type
_entity.pdbx_description
1 polymer ?
#
loop_
_entity_poly.entity_id
_entity_poly.type
_entity_poly.pdbx_seq_one_letter_code
_entity_poly.pdbx_strand_id
1 'polypeptide(L)'
;MRVLRSVQNNYRGAAVFSAVEGLRQAFILATDSQDWKKIQHLDKICIAFVDRVIAANPDNPQLPIAVLDELKRIYNVLIFDCQQKAASMAV
;
A
#
# COMPACT_ATOMS: atom_id res chain seq x y z
N MET A 1 13.27 10.66 21.63
CA MET A 1 14.09 10.12 20.51
C MET A 1 13.87 8.64 20.18
N ARG A 2 13.46 7.75 21.10
CA ARG A 2 13.26 6.30 20.77
C ARG A 2 12.11 6.00 19.81
N VAL A 3 11.00 6.74 19.89
CA VAL A 3 9.80 6.49 19.06
C VAL A 3 10.05 6.77 17.57
N LEU A 4 10.86 7.78 17.24
CA LEU A 4 11.20 8.10 15.84
C LEU A 4 12.07 7.02 15.20
N ARG A 5 12.96 6.37 15.97
CA ARG A 5 13.77 5.23 15.48
C ARG A 5 12.93 3.98 15.21
N SER A 6 11.91 3.69 16.02
CA SER A 6 11.06 2.51 15.77
C SER A 6 10.16 2.70 14.54
N VAL A 7 9.68 3.93 14.31
CA VAL A 7 8.91 4.28 13.11
C VAL A 7 9.80 4.20 11.85
N GLN A 8 11.05 4.68 11.91
CA GLN A 8 12.00 4.54 10.80
C GLN A 8 12.37 3.09 10.47
N ASN A 9 12.40 2.18 11.46
CA ASN A 9 12.66 0.77 11.21
C ASN A 9 11.56 0.07 10.39
N ASN A 10 10.32 0.55 10.48
CA ASN A 10 9.23 -0.01 9.67
C ASN A 10 9.33 0.32 8.18
N TYR A 11 10.18 1.29 7.82
CA TYR A 11 10.42 1.69 6.44
C TYR A 11 11.75 1.16 5.89
N ARG A 12 12.40 0.19 6.57
CA ARG A 12 13.69 -0.38 6.17
C ARG A 12 13.62 -1.89 6.02
N GLY A 13 14.37 -2.41 5.05
CA GLY A 13 14.56 -3.85 4.84
C GLY A 13 13.23 -4.62 4.76
N ALA A 14 13.18 -5.79 5.41
CA ALA A 14 12.04 -6.70 5.33
C ALA A 14 10.73 -6.14 5.93
N ALA A 15 10.81 -5.22 6.89
CA ALA A 15 9.64 -4.65 7.56
C ALA A 15 8.71 -3.88 6.60
N VAL A 16 9.27 -3.37 5.51
CA VAL A 16 8.55 -2.68 4.45
C VAL A 16 7.51 -3.59 3.80
N PHE A 17 7.85 -4.86 3.54
CA PHE A 17 6.94 -5.80 2.91
C PHE A 17 5.80 -6.22 3.84
N SER A 18 6.03 -6.28 5.15
CA SER A 18 4.96 -6.48 6.12
C SER A 18 3.97 -5.30 6.13
N ALA A 19 4.46 -4.07 5.96
CA ALA A 19 3.59 -2.90 5.85
C ALA A 19 2.80 -2.89 4.53
N VAL A 20 3.42 -3.32 3.42
CA VAL A 20 2.74 -3.46 2.12
C VAL A 20 1.64 -4.53 2.19
N GLU A 21 1.88 -5.66 2.84
CA GLU A 21 0.84 -6.67 3.06
C GLU A 21 -0.31 -6.13 3.92
N GLY A 22 0.01 -5.31 4.94
CA GLY A 22 -1.00 -4.61 5.72
C GLY A 22 -1.89 -3.68 4.86
N LEU A 23 -1.28 -2.95 3.91
CA LEU A 23 -2.02 -2.12 2.96
C LEU A 23 -2.90 -2.97 2.05
N ARG A 24 -2.38 -4.08 1.53
CA ARG A 24 -3.12 -5.04 0.70
C ARG A 24 -4.40 -5.51 1.39
N GLN A 25 -4.28 -6.00 2.62
CA GLN A 25 -5.44 -6.45 3.41
C GLN A 25 -6.44 -5.33 3.68
N ALA A 26 -5.94 -4.13 3.99
CA ALA A 26 -6.80 -2.96 4.23
C ALA A 26 -7.61 -2.57 2.99
N PHE A 27 -7.00 -2.64 1.80
CA PHE A 27 -7.68 -2.38 0.55
C PHE A 27 -8.71 -3.46 0.21
N ILE A 28 -8.40 -4.75 0.38
CA ILE A 28 -9.35 -5.84 0.17
C ILE A 28 -10.59 -5.63 1.04
N LEU A 29 -10.39 -5.41 2.34
CA LEU A 29 -11.50 -5.18 3.27
C LEU A 29 -12.33 -3.95 2.90
N ALA A 30 -11.68 -2.86 2.47
CA ALA A 30 -12.38 -1.65 2.06
C ALA A 30 -13.18 -1.86 0.75
N THR A 31 -12.63 -2.60 -0.21
CA THR A 31 -13.32 -2.99 -1.44
C THR A 31 -14.51 -3.88 -1.13
N ASP A 32 -14.37 -4.84 -0.22
CA ASP A 32 -15.44 -5.75 0.22
C ASP A 32 -16.60 -5.04 0.91
N SER A 33 -16.30 -4.06 1.76
CA SER A 33 -17.32 -3.21 2.37
C SER A 33 -17.82 -2.07 1.48
N GLN A 34 -17.36 -1.97 0.23
CA GLN A 34 -17.63 -0.84 -0.68
C GLN A 34 -17.32 0.54 -0.05
N ASP A 35 -16.31 0.60 0.83
CA ASP A 35 -15.90 1.83 1.49
C ASP A 35 -14.93 2.62 0.60
N TRP A 36 -15.52 3.31 -0.39
CA TRP A 36 -14.76 4.09 -1.38
C TRP A 36 -13.94 5.23 -0.76
N LYS A 37 -14.42 5.80 0.35
CA LYS A 37 -13.69 6.85 1.08
C LYS A 37 -12.43 6.28 1.71
N LYS A 38 -12.51 5.08 2.30
CA LYS A 38 -11.35 4.38 2.85
C LYS A 38 -10.36 3.98 1.76
N ILE A 39 -10.82 3.54 0.59
CA ILE A 39 -9.93 3.27 -0.55
C ILE A 39 -9.15 4.53 -0.96
N GLN A 40 -9.82 5.69 -1.09
CA GLN A 40 -9.14 6.95 -1.38
C GLN A 40 -8.17 7.38 -0.27
N HIS A 41 -8.49 7.09 0.99
CA HIS A 41 -7.59 7.38 2.10
C HIS A 41 -6.35 6.48 2.07
N LEU A 42 -6.52 5.18 1.81
CA LEU A 42 -5.44 4.22 1.68
C LEU A 42 -4.52 4.57 0.51
N ASP A 43 -5.06 5.06 -0.61
CA ASP A 43 -4.27 5.55 -1.74
C ASP A 43 -3.31 6.69 -1.34
N LYS A 44 -3.80 7.67 -0.57
CA LYS A 44 -2.95 8.75 -0.02
C LYS A 44 -1.89 8.22 0.95
N ILE A 45 -2.22 7.18 1.71
CA ILE A 45 -1.25 6.52 2.61
C ILE A 45 -0.14 5.86 1.78
N CYS A 46 -0.44 5.21 0.64
CA CYS A 46 0.56 4.60 -0.24
C CYS A 46 1.59 5.63 -0.73
N ILE A 47 1.15 6.83 -1.12
CA ILE A 47 2.04 7.92 -1.56
C ILE A 47 3.02 8.28 -0.44
N ALA A 48 2.48 8.61 0.75
CA ALA A 48 3.31 8.97 1.90
C ALA A 48 4.19 7.81 2.39
N PHE A 49 3.76 6.57 2.19
CA PHE A 49 4.52 5.37 2.52
C PHE A 49 5.76 5.25 1.64
N VAL A 50 5.61 5.41 0.31
CA VAL A 50 6.74 5.36 -0.63
C VAL A 50 7.76 6.44 -0.32
N ASP A 51 7.33 7.68 -0.07
CA ASP A 51 8.22 8.78 0.31
C ASP A 51 9.07 8.44 1.54
N ARG A 52 8.46 7.80 2.54
CA ARG A 52 9.15 7.35 3.75
C ARG A 52 10.11 6.20 3.51
N VAL A 53 9.77 5.27 2.61
CA VAL A 53 10.69 4.18 2.20
C VAL A 53 11.89 4.75 1.46
N ILE A 54 11.69 5.70 0.54
CA ILE A 54 12.80 6.36 -0.17
C ILE A 54 13.71 7.08 0.83
N ALA A 55 13.14 7.92 1.71
CA ALA A 55 13.90 8.68 2.68
C ALA A 55 14.66 7.79 3.69
N ALA A 56 14.11 6.62 4.02
CA ALA A 56 14.73 5.70 4.96
C ALA A 56 15.86 4.85 4.35
N ASN A 57 15.94 4.72 3.02
CA ASN A 57 16.87 3.83 2.31
C ASN A 57 17.68 4.56 1.22
N PRO A 58 18.45 5.62 1.55
CA PRO A 58 19.19 6.40 0.56
C PRO A 58 20.22 5.57 -0.22
N ASP A 59 20.80 4.55 0.41
CA ASP A 59 21.84 3.69 -0.19
C ASP A 59 21.29 2.42 -0.83
N ASN A 60 19.97 2.21 -0.83
CA ASN A 60 19.34 1.02 -1.40
C ASN A 60 18.14 1.41 -2.28
N PRO A 61 18.40 1.86 -3.52
CA PRO A 61 17.33 2.24 -4.46
C PRO A 61 16.48 1.04 -4.91
N GLN A 62 16.97 -0.19 -4.77
CA GLN A 62 16.22 -1.40 -5.15
C GLN A 62 15.01 -1.65 -4.25
N LEU A 63 15.08 -1.25 -2.98
CA LEU A 63 13.97 -1.47 -2.04
C LEU A 63 12.73 -0.62 -2.40
N PRO A 64 12.83 0.71 -2.63
CA PRO A 64 11.71 1.49 -3.15
C PRO A 64 11.14 0.95 -4.47
N ILE A 65 11.98 0.49 -5.40
CA ILE A 65 11.52 -0.11 -6.67
C ILE A 65 10.69 -1.37 -6.40
N ALA A 66 11.19 -2.28 -5.56
CA ALA A 66 10.46 -3.50 -5.20
C ALA A 66 9.11 -3.19 -4.51
N VAL A 67 9.04 -2.13 -3.71
CA VAL A 67 7.79 -1.65 -3.11
C VAL A 67 6.82 -1.13 -4.15
N LEU A 68 7.29 -0.32 -5.10
CA LEU A 68 6.46 0.19 -6.18
C LEU A 68 5.90 -0.93 -7.06
N ASP A 69 6.70 -1.97 -7.33
CA ASP A 69 6.23 -3.17 -8.04
C ASP A 69 5.14 -3.90 -7.25
N GLU A 70 5.27 -4.02 -5.93
CA GLU A 70 4.25 -4.65 -5.10
C GLU A 70 2.96 -3.81 -5.02
N LEU A 71 3.08 -2.50 -4.86
CA LEU A 71 1.94 -1.59 -4.92
C LEU A 71 1.22 -1.69 -6.27
N LYS A 72 1.97 -1.74 -7.38
CA LYS A 72 1.39 -1.94 -8.72
C LYS A 72 0.60 -3.25 -8.80
N ARG A 73 1.12 -4.36 -8.22
CA ARG A 73 0.38 -5.63 -8.15
C ARG A 73 -0.91 -5.49 -7.34
N ILE A 74 -0.88 -4.80 -6.20
CA ILE A 74 -2.07 -4.53 -5.37
C ILE A 74 -3.11 -3.74 -6.16
N TYR A 75 -2.74 -2.62 -6.79
CA TYR A 75 -3.67 -1.81 -7.57
C TYR A 75 -4.30 -2.58 -8.73
N ASN A 76 -3.54 -3.43 -9.43
CA ASN A 76 -4.09 -4.26 -10.51
C ASN A 76 -5.21 -5.19 -10.01
N VAL A 77 -5.02 -5.82 -8.85
CA VAL A 77 -6.05 -6.66 -8.23
C VAL A 77 -7.26 -5.82 -7.83
N LEU A 78 -7.05 -4.65 -7.22
CA LEU A 78 -8.16 -3.78 -6.80
C LEU A 78 -8.98 -3.26 -7.97
N ILE A 79 -8.32 -2.87 -9.07
CA ILE A 79 -9.02 -2.43 -10.29
C ILE A 79 -9.90 -3.56 -10.82
N PHE A 80 -9.36 -4.77 -10.88
CA PHE A 80 -10.12 -5.94 -11.33
C PHE A 80 -11.32 -6.24 -10.43
N ASP A 81 -11.15 -6.22 -9.10
CA ASP A 81 -12.24 -6.43 -8.14
C ASP A 81 -13.31 -5.34 -8.24
N CYS A 82 -12.90 -4.07 -8.40
CA CYS A 82 -13.82 -2.96 -8.61
C CYS A 82 -14.62 -3.14 -9.91
N GLN A 83 -13.96 -3.56 -11.01
CA GLN A 83 -14.61 -3.81 -12.29
C GLN A 83 -15.65 -4.94 -12.20
N GLN A 84 -15.32 -6.05 -11.51
CA GLN A 84 -16.29 -7.13 -11.29
C GLN A 84 -17.51 -6.65 -10.51
N LYS A 85 -17.30 -5.88 -9.43
CA LYS A 85 -18.41 -5.34 -8.63
C LYS A 85 -19.29 -4.40 -9.47
N ALA A 86 -18.69 -3.50 -10.24
CA ALA A 86 -19.44 -2.62 -11.13
C ALA A 86 -20.27 -3.40 -12.16
N ALA A 87 -19.69 -4.45 -12.77
CA ALA A 87 -20.41 -5.31 -13.71
C ALA A 87 -21.57 -6.06 -13.05
N SER A 88 -21.41 -6.54 -11.81
CA SER A 88 -22.47 -7.24 -11.07
C SER A 88 -23.67 -6.35 -10.72
N MET A 89 -23.47 -5.03 -10.65
CA MET A 89 -24.53 -4.06 -10.32
C MET A 89 -25.27 -3.54 -11.57
N ALA A 90 -24.74 -3.79 -12.76
CA ALA A 90 -25.33 -3.37 -14.03
C ALA A 90 -26.33 -4.41 -14.60
N VAL A 91 -26.55 -5.51 -13.88
CA VAL A 91 -27.51 -6.59 -14.17
C VAL A 91 -28.71 -6.45 -13.26
#